data_AF-A0A822DKL4-F1
#
_entry.id   AF-A0A822DKL4-F1
#
_cell.length_a   1.000
_cell.length_b   1.000
_cell.length_c   1.000
_cell.angle_alpha   90.00
_cell.angle_beta   90.00
_cell.angle_gamma   90.00
#
_symmetry.space_group_name_H-M   'P 1'
#
loop_
_entity.id
_entity.type
_entity.pdbx_description
1 polymer ?
#
loop_
_entity_poly.entity_id
_entity_poly.type
_entity_poly.pdbx_seq_one_letter_code
_entity_poly.pdbx_strand_id
1 'polypeptide(L)'
;MDVMPDGSSIKLGSGFSSQLRLRYRDGFDREVLMTPGTTYLLSINLNEIGHTFLPKHRIRLAITSSFYPWLSANPNTGGPIATDTQSPIVADQTVYYTPRQPSRIRLMVIDNPSFDP
;
A
#
# COMPACT_ATOMS: atom_id res chain seq x y z
N MET A 1 2.33 -8.15 6.96
CA MET A 1 1.53 -8.88 7.96
C MET A 1 2.31 -10.11 8.39
N ASP A 2 2.14 -10.51 9.64
CA ASP A 2 2.69 -11.74 10.19
C ASP A 2 1.62 -12.82 10.25
N VAL A 3 1.81 -13.90 9.50
CA VAL A 3 0.90 -15.05 9.46
C VAL A 3 1.48 -16.16 10.32
N MET A 4 0.76 -16.50 11.38
CA MET A 4 1.10 -17.56 12.33
C MET A 4 0.83 -18.95 11.75
N PRO A 5 1.40 -20.02 12.33
CA PRO A 5 1.21 -21.40 11.86
C PRO A 5 -0.24 -21.90 11.89
N ASP A 6 -1.09 -21.34 12.77
CA ASP A 6 -2.52 -21.64 12.86
C ASP A 6 -3.36 -20.91 11.79
N GLY A 7 -2.74 -20.06 10.97
CA GLY A 7 -3.38 -19.26 9.93
C GLY A 7 -3.81 -17.86 10.38
N SER A 8 -3.72 -17.54 11.67
CA SER A 8 -3.97 -16.19 12.20
C SER A 8 -3.02 -15.19 11.53
N SER A 9 -3.51 -13.97 11.23
CA SER A 9 -2.75 -12.97 10.48
C SER A 9 -2.83 -11.60 11.16
N ILE A 10 -1.71 -11.13 11.70
CA ILE A 10 -1.63 -9.83 12.36
C ILE A 10 -1.12 -8.78 11.39
N LYS A 11 -1.83 -7.65 11.31
CA LYS A 11 -1.35 -6.46 10.59
C LYS A 11 -0.12 -5.91 11.32
N LEU A 12 0.97 -5.74 10.59
CA LEU A 12 2.17 -5.11 11.09
C LEU A 12 2.18 -3.64 10.66
N GLY A 13 2.73 -2.78 11.52
CA GLY A 13 2.76 -1.34 11.32
C GLY A 13 1.43 -0.67 11.66
N SER A 14 1.51 0.43 12.40
CA SER A 14 0.41 1.35 12.62
C SER A 14 0.65 2.58 11.74
N GLY A 15 -0.34 2.98 10.94
CA GLY A 15 -0.24 4.24 10.24
C GLY A 15 -1.16 4.42 9.03
N PHE A 16 -1.41 5.70 8.76
CA PHE A 16 -2.07 6.22 7.56
C PHE A 16 -1.11 6.41 6.37
N SER A 17 0.18 6.15 6.60
CA SER A 17 1.30 6.44 5.70
C SER A 17 1.46 5.45 4.56
N SER A 18 0.96 4.22 4.72
CA SER A 18 0.96 3.19 3.66
C SER A 18 -0.15 3.36 2.63
N GLN A 19 -0.71 4.57 2.51
CA GLN A 19 -1.77 4.90 1.59
C GLN A 19 -1.33 6.04 0.69
N LEU A 20 -1.59 5.91 -0.61
CA LEU A 20 -1.29 6.91 -1.61
C LEU A 20 -2.53 7.15 -2.46
N ARG A 21 -3.01 8.38 -2.50
CA ARG A 21 -3.98 8.78 -3.51
C ARG A 21 -3.22 9.09 -4.79
N LEU A 22 -3.51 8.35 -5.86
CA LEU A 22 -2.66 8.31 -7.06
C LEU A 22 -2.55 9.64 -7.83
N ARG A 23 -3.41 10.62 -7.51
CA ARG A 23 -3.25 11.99 -8.01
C ARG A 23 -2.04 12.73 -7.42
N TYR A 24 -1.50 12.25 -6.28
CA TYR A 24 -0.30 12.76 -5.62
C TYR A 24 0.91 11.84 -5.83
N ARG A 25 0.90 11.00 -6.87
CA ARG A 25 1.97 10.01 -7.13
C ARG A 25 3.35 10.63 -7.35
N ASP A 26 3.40 11.88 -7.82
CA ASP A 26 4.63 12.60 -8.13
C ASP A 26 5.02 13.61 -7.04
N GLY A 27 4.29 13.63 -5.92
CA GLY A 27 4.42 14.63 -4.86
C GLY A 27 3.08 15.25 -4.47
N PHE A 28 3.12 16.07 -3.42
CA PHE A 28 1.94 16.79 -2.89
C PHE A 28 1.88 18.26 -3.34
N ASP A 29 2.86 18.71 -4.11
CA ASP A 29 2.94 20.07 -4.67
C ASP A 29 1.90 20.31 -5.78
N ARG A 30 1.48 19.24 -6.47
CA ARG A 30 0.45 19.30 -7.50
C ARG A 30 -0.33 18.00 -7.63
N GLU A 31 -1.50 18.11 -8.23
CA GLU A 31 -2.29 16.96 -8.66
C GLU A 31 -1.94 16.57 -10.11
N VAL A 32 -1.71 15.28 -10.35
CA VAL A 32 -1.51 14.74 -11.69
C VAL A 32 -2.47 13.58 -11.89
N LEU A 33 -3.38 13.65 -12.85
CA LEU A 33 -4.33 12.56 -13.11
C LEU A 33 -3.65 11.36 -13.78
N MET A 34 -4.31 10.20 -13.69
CA MET A 34 -3.89 8.98 -14.38
C MET A 34 -4.69 8.83 -15.67
N THR A 35 -4.07 8.21 -16.68
CA THR A 35 -4.73 7.82 -17.91
C THR A 35 -5.25 6.38 -17.77
N PRO A 36 -6.55 6.12 -18.00
CA PRO A 36 -7.09 4.76 -17.98
C PRO A 36 -6.30 3.79 -18.87
N GLY A 37 -6.09 2.56 -18.41
CA GLY A 37 -5.32 1.54 -19.13
C GLY A 37 -3.80 1.73 -19.15
N THR A 38 -3.28 2.86 -18.66
CA THR A 38 -1.84 3.10 -18.57
C THR A 38 -1.28 2.50 -17.28
N THR A 39 -0.15 1.80 -17.39
CA THR A 39 0.55 1.25 -16.22
C THR A 39 1.48 2.31 -15.63
N TYR A 40 1.49 2.43 -14.30
CA TYR A 40 2.37 3.34 -13.57
C TYR A 40 3.20 2.58 -12.54
N LEU A 41 4.47 2.95 -12.42
CA LEU A 41 5.30 2.53 -11.29
C LEU A 41 5.01 3.45 -10.10
N LEU A 42 4.62 2.87 -8.98
CA LEU A 42 4.28 3.61 -7.76
C LEU A 42 5.23 3.22 -6.64
N SER A 43 5.66 4.22 -5.87
CA SER A 43 6.40 4.00 -4.62
C SER A 43 5.48 4.31 -3.45
N ILE A 44 5.15 3.29 -2.65
CA ILE A 44 4.32 3.42 -1.46
C ILE A 44 5.23 3.18 -0.25
N ASN A 45 5.36 4.19 0.60
CA ASN A 45 6.12 4.05 1.84
C ASN A 45 5.28 3.26 2.86
N LEU A 46 5.81 2.15 3.39
CA LEU A 46 5.12 1.35 4.40
C LEU A 46 5.44 1.78 5.83
N ASN A 47 6.26 2.84 5.99
CA ASN A 47 6.93 3.25 7.21
C ASN A 47 7.84 2.16 7.82
N GLU A 48 8.60 2.58 8.81
CA GLU A 48 9.53 1.76 9.56
C GLU A 48 8.79 0.92 10.60
N ILE A 49 9.14 -0.36 10.67
CA ILE A 49 8.75 -1.26 11.76
C ILE A 49 9.96 -2.12 12.14
N GLY A 50 10.12 -2.38 13.44
CA GLY A 50 10.96 -3.48 13.93
C GLY A 50 10.07 -4.67 14.24
N HIS A 51 10.28 -5.80 13.57
CA HIS A 51 9.52 -7.02 13.83
C HIS A 51 10.36 -8.27 13.55
N THR A 52 10.24 -9.28 14.42
CA THR A 52 10.86 -10.59 14.22
C THR A 52 9.80 -11.58 13.78
N PHE A 53 9.92 -12.11 12.57
CA PHE A 53 9.10 -13.23 12.12
C PHE A 53 9.66 -14.52 12.69
N LEU A 54 8.91 -15.17 13.57
CA LEU A 54 9.34 -16.41 14.22
C LEU A 54 9.41 -17.59 13.23
N PRO A 55 10.13 -18.67 13.56
CA PRO A 55 10.13 -19.88 12.74
C PRO A 55 8.71 -20.34 12.40
N LYS A 56 8.51 -20.77 11.15
CA LYS A 56 7.23 -21.20 10.56
C LYS A 56 6.19 -20.08 10.32
N HIS A 57 6.44 -18.85 10.76
CA HIS A 57 5.62 -17.72 10.35
C HIS A 57 5.84 -17.37 8.88
N ARG A 58 4.90 -16.62 8.28
CA ARG A 58 4.99 -16.16 6.89
C ARG A 58 4.72 -14.67 6.78
N ILE A 59 5.45 -14.01 5.88
CA ILE A 59 5.19 -12.64 5.49
C ILE A 59 4.03 -12.61 4.50
N ARG A 60 3.02 -11.78 4.77
CA ARG A 60 1.90 -11.50 3.85
C ARG A 60 1.80 -10.01 3.55
N LEU A 61 1.64 -9.69 2.26
CA LEU A 61 1.29 -8.36 1.76
C LEU A 61 -0.16 -8.39 1.28
N ALA A 62 -0.98 -7.48 1.80
CA ALA A 62 -2.35 -7.26 1.34
C ALA A 62 -2.41 -5.88 0.67
N ILE A 63 -2.95 -5.83 -0.55
CA ILE A 63 -3.08 -4.61 -1.34
C ILE A 63 -4.57 -4.37 -1.57
N THR A 64 -5.01 -3.14 -1.34
CA THR A 64 -6.38 -2.68 -1.54
C THR A 64 -6.36 -1.23 -2.02
N SER A 65 -7.43 -0.79 -2.69
CA SER A 65 -7.63 0.59 -3.13
C SER A 65 -8.50 1.40 -2.16
N SER A 66 -8.83 0.85 -0.97
CA SER A 66 -9.67 1.51 0.02
C SER A 66 -9.26 1.19 1.46
N PHE A 67 -9.55 2.11 2.38
CA PHE A 67 -9.33 1.92 3.82
C PHE A 67 -10.40 2.65 4.64
N TYR A 68 -11.67 2.44 4.29
CA TYR A 68 -12.81 2.99 5.02
C TYR A 68 -12.95 2.32 6.40
N PRO A 69 -13.41 3.02 7.47
CA PRO A 69 -13.79 4.44 7.53
C PRO A 69 -12.61 5.38 7.79
N TRP A 70 -11.39 4.85 7.91
CA TRP A 70 -10.20 5.59 8.30
C TRP A 70 -9.78 6.64 7.25
N LEU A 71 -9.96 6.34 5.97
CA LEU A 71 -9.77 7.29 4.87
C LEU A 71 -11.05 7.42 4.05
N SER A 72 -11.31 8.64 3.59
CA SER A 72 -12.39 8.89 2.63
C SER A 72 -12.16 8.05 1.38
N ALA A 73 -13.23 7.42 0.86
CA ALA A 73 -13.16 6.69 -0.39
C ALA A 73 -12.69 7.62 -1.52
N ASN A 74 -11.90 7.09 -2.45
CA ASN A 74 -11.58 7.79 -3.68
C ASN A 74 -12.75 7.59 -4.67
N PRO A 75 -13.41 8.65 -5.15
CA PRO A 75 -14.55 8.52 -6.07
C PRO A 75 -14.17 7.93 -7.45
N ASN A 76 -12.88 7.92 -7.80
CA ASN A 76 -12.35 7.44 -9.09
C ASN A 76 -12.85 8.21 -10.32
N THR A 77 -13.43 9.40 -10.13
CA THR A 77 -13.91 10.32 -11.17
C THR A 77 -12.81 11.22 -11.73
N GLY A 78 -11.74 11.44 -10.95
CA GLY A 78 -10.72 12.46 -11.23
C GLY A 78 -11.12 13.88 -10.79
N GLY A 79 -12.35 14.09 -10.32
CA GLY A 79 -12.83 15.38 -9.83
C GLY A 79 -12.18 15.83 -8.51
N PRO A 80 -12.44 17.06 -8.04
CA PRO A 80 -11.86 17.59 -6.80
C PRO A 80 -12.28 16.78 -5.57
N ILE A 81 -11.32 16.28 -4.79
CA ILE A 81 -11.56 15.31 -3.69
C ILE A 81 -12.69 15.70 -2.74
N ALA A 82 -12.68 16.94 -2.27
CA ALA A 82 -13.53 17.39 -1.18
C ALA A 82 -14.91 17.85 -1.63
N THR A 83 -15.08 18.16 -2.92
CA THR A 83 -16.27 18.85 -3.44
C THR A 83 -16.87 18.16 -4.67
N ASP A 84 -16.34 17.00 -5.06
CA ASP A 84 -16.90 16.24 -6.16
C ASP A 84 -18.30 15.73 -5.80
N THR A 85 -19.28 16.11 -6.61
CA THR A 85 -20.69 15.72 -6.46
C THR A 85 -21.09 14.63 -7.45
N GLN A 86 -20.17 14.20 -8.32
CA GLN A 86 -20.42 13.09 -9.24
C GLN A 86 -20.53 11.77 -8.49
N SER A 87 -21.29 10.84 -9.06
CA SER A 87 -21.36 9.48 -8.55
C SER A 87 -20.00 8.79 -8.65
N PRO A 88 -19.55 8.07 -7.60
CA PRO A 88 -18.32 7.29 -7.66
C PRO A 88 -18.36 6.27 -8.81
N ILE A 89 -17.20 6.07 -9.44
CA ILE A 89 -17.03 5.14 -10.55
C ILE A 89 -16.33 3.88 -10.02
N VAL A 90 -16.84 2.70 -10.42
CA VAL A 90 -16.17 1.43 -10.17
C VAL A 90 -14.90 1.40 -11.01
N ALA A 91 -13.76 1.12 -10.37
CA ALA A 91 -12.47 1.15 -11.03
C ALA A 91 -11.79 -0.22 -10.94
N ASP A 92 -11.54 -0.85 -12.07
CA ASP A 92 -10.81 -2.11 -12.15
C ASP A 92 -9.31 -1.87 -12.01
N GLN A 93 -8.73 -2.33 -10.91
CA GLN A 93 -7.31 -2.13 -10.59
C GLN A 93 -6.53 -3.41 -10.83
N THR A 94 -5.38 -3.29 -11.50
CA THR A 94 -4.46 -4.40 -11.73
C THR A 94 -3.09 -4.08 -11.13
N VAL A 95 -2.56 -5.01 -10.32
CA VAL A 95 -1.19 -4.96 -9.83
C VAL A 95 -0.37 -5.97 -10.62
N TYR A 96 0.62 -5.48 -11.38
CA TYR A 96 1.54 -6.34 -12.13
C TYR A 96 2.71 -6.75 -11.24
N TYR A 97 3.02 -8.05 -11.19
CA TYR A 97 4.14 -8.60 -10.40
C TYR A 97 4.92 -9.67 -11.20
N THR A 98 5.12 -9.40 -12.49
CA THR A 98 5.82 -10.31 -13.42
C THR A 98 7.31 -9.96 -13.49
N PRO A 99 8.19 -10.81 -14.07
CA PRO A 99 9.58 -10.46 -14.27
C PRO A 99 9.81 -9.17 -15.09
N ARG A 100 8.89 -8.84 -16.01
CA ARG A 100 8.95 -7.61 -16.81
C ARG A 100 8.36 -6.39 -16.08
N GLN A 101 7.49 -6.61 -15.09
CA GLN A 101 6.86 -5.58 -14.26
C GLN A 101 6.94 -6.01 -12.78
N PRO A 102 8.14 -5.94 -12.17
CA PRO A 102 8.42 -6.60 -10.90
C PRO A 102 8.02 -5.72 -9.71
N SER A 103 6.71 -5.55 -9.48
CA SER A 103 6.24 -5.00 -8.21
C SER A 103 6.79 -5.83 -7.06
N ARG A 104 7.33 -5.16 -6.04
CA ARG A 104 8.03 -5.78 -4.93
C ARG A 104 7.87 -4.98 -3.66
N ILE A 105 7.94 -5.67 -2.53
CA ILE A 105 8.18 -5.06 -1.22
C ILE A 105 9.69 -5.03 -0.96
N ARG A 106 10.20 -3.91 -0.45
CA ARG A 106 11.59 -3.80 -0.01
C ARG A 106 11.61 -3.92 1.51
N LEU A 107 12.28 -4.93 2.01
CA LEU A 107 12.42 -5.18 3.45
C LEU A 107 13.89 -4.97 3.84
N MET A 108 14.12 -4.25 4.91
CA MET A 108 15.43 -4.22 5.57
C MET A 108 15.50 -5.44 6.49
N VAL A 109 16.42 -6.35 6.20
CA VAL A 109 16.65 -7.55 7.02
C VAL A 109 17.89 -7.29 7.87
N ILE A 110 17.77 -7.53 9.18
CA ILE A 110 18.87 -7.45 10.13
C ILE A 110 19.17 -8.88 10.57
N ASP A 111 20.34 -9.38 10.17
CA ASP A 111 20.83 -10.68 10.59
C ASP A 111 21.51 -10.55 11.97
N ASN A 112 21.18 -11.45 12.91
CA ASN A 112 21.75 -11.49 14.27
C ASN A 112 21.75 -10.12 14.98
N PRO A 113 20.58 -9.53 15.29
CA PRO A 113 20.56 -8.27 16.00
C PRO A 113 21.15 -8.47 17.40
N SER A 114 22.33 -7.89 17.66
CA SER A 114 22.84 -7.72 19.02
C SER A 114 22.05 -6.58 19.65
N PHE A 115 20.99 -6.93 20.38
CA PHE A 115 20.38 -5.98 21.30
C PHE A 115 21.20 -6.03 22.59
N ASP A 116 22.08 -5.04 22.76
CA ASP A 116 22.69 -4.80 24.07
C ASP A 116 21.57 -4.22 24.96
N PRO A 117 21.23 -4.87 26.10
CA PRO A 117 20.08 -4.51 26.93
C PRO A 117 20.23 -3.14 27.62
#